data_AF-A0A6P0TSL7-F1
#
_entry.id   AF-A0A6P0TSL7-F1
#
_cell.length_a   1.000
_cell.length_b   1.000
_cell.length_c   1.000
_cell.angle_alpha   90.00
_cell.angle_beta   90.00
_cell.angle_gamma   90.00
#
_symmetry.space_group_name_H-M   'P 1'
#
loop_
_entity.id
_entity.type
_entity.pdbx_description
1 polymer ?
#
loop_
_entity_poly.entity_id
_entity_poly.type
_entity_poly.pdbx_seq_one_letter_code
_entity_poly.pdbx_strand_id
1 'polypeptide(L)'
;FCTSSNSVKIVKQIPADQPIIFAPDRNLGRYVMEQTGRDLILWEGSCIVHETFSEKKMVQLKIEHPEAEIIAHPECEPSVLRHANYIGSTTALLKYCQESQNQTFIVATEPGIIHQMQKKAPSKNFIPAPAMNNCACNECPHMRLNTLEKLYLAMKNKTPEIEIPEETRVAALKPIQKMLELSFN
;
A
#
# COMPACT_ATOMS: atom_id res chain seq x y z
N PHE A 1 5.28 14.04 6.79
CA PHE A 1 4.62 12.73 6.62
C PHE A 1 4.14 12.59 5.19
N CYS A 2 3.95 11.37 4.72
CA CYS A 2 3.23 11.04 3.50
C CYS A 2 2.61 9.63 3.65
N THR A 3 1.75 9.27 2.72
CA THR A 3 1.20 7.92 2.54
C THR A 3 1.45 7.48 1.10
N SER A 4 1.22 6.21 0.79
CA SER A 4 1.31 5.71 -0.59
C SER A 4 0.35 6.42 -1.57
N SER A 5 -0.65 7.15 -1.10
CA SER A 5 -1.59 7.90 -1.95
C SER A 5 -1.12 9.31 -2.32
N ASN A 6 -0.23 9.93 -1.54
CA ASN A 6 0.17 11.32 -1.73
C ASN A 6 1.68 11.55 -1.78
N SER A 7 2.51 10.53 -1.58
CA SER A 7 3.98 10.64 -1.54
C SER A 7 4.57 11.34 -2.76
N VAL A 8 4.16 10.92 -3.97
CA VAL A 8 4.58 11.54 -5.24
C VAL A 8 4.19 13.02 -5.29
N LYS A 9 2.95 13.34 -4.91
CA LYS A 9 2.43 14.72 -4.93
C LYS A 9 3.16 15.62 -3.94
N ILE A 10 3.46 15.12 -2.74
CA ILE A 10 4.19 15.87 -1.72
C ILE A 10 5.63 16.12 -2.16
N VAL A 11 6.33 15.10 -2.68
CA VAL A 11 7.72 15.24 -3.10
C VAL A 11 7.88 16.22 -4.27
N LYS A 12 6.93 16.29 -5.21
CA LYS A 12 6.92 17.29 -6.30
C LYS A 12 6.77 18.74 -5.82
N GLN A 13 6.21 18.96 -4.64
CA GLN A 13 6.02 20.30 -4.08
C GLN A 13 7.22 20.80 -3.26
N ILE A 14 8.17 19.92 -2.93
CA ILE A 14 9.37 20.30 -2.19
C ILE A 14 10.38 20.95 -3.18
N PRO A 15 11.02 22.07 -2.81
CA PRO A 15 12.00 22.74 -3.66
C PRO A 15 13.07 21.80 -4.22
N ALA A 16 13.47 22.04 -5.47
CA ALA A 16 14.33 21.12 -6.21
C ALA A 16 15.74 20.98 -5.61
N ASP A 17 16.24 22.02 -4.96
CA ASP A 17 17.54 22.08 -4.30
C ASP A 17 17.53 21.47 -2.90
N GLN A 18 16.36 21.22 -2.31
CA GLN A 18 16.25 20.67 -0.96
C GLN A 18 16.45 19.14 -0.96
N PRO A 19 17.48 18.62 -0.25
CA PRO A 19 17.65 17.17 -0.09
C PRO A 19 16.52 16.56 0.75
N ILE A 20 16.15 15.32 0.42
CA ILE A 20 15.03 14.62 1.07
C ILE A 20 15.51 13.25 1.54
N ILE A 21 15.27 12.93 2.81
CA ILE A 21 15.34 11.57 3.34
C ILE A 21 13.94 10.95 3.29
N PHE A 22 13.80 9.79 2.66
CA PHE A 22 12.55 9.06 2.54
C PHE A 22 12.59 7.76 3.34
N ALA A 23 11.62 7.59 4.23
CA ALA A 23 11.59 6.50 5.20
C ALA A 23 10.15 6.09 5.54
N PRO A 24 9.93 4.86 6.07
CA PRO A 24 10.93 3.79 6.21
C PRO A 24 11.06 2.91 4.97
N ASP A 25 10.11 2.97 4.02
CA ASP A 25 10.02 2.01 2.92
C ASP A 25 10.80 2.45 1.68
N ARG A 26 11.83 1.68 1.32
CA ARG A 26 12.69 1.94 0.15
C ARG A 26 11.98 1.70 -1.18
N ASN A 27 11.01 0.80 -1.26
CA ASN A 27 10.32 0.47 -2.51
C ASN A 27 9.37 1.61 -2.88
N LEU A 28 8.59 2.12 -1.92
CA LEU A 28 7.81 3.33 -2.09
C LEU A 28 8.71 4.52 -2.43
N GLY A 29 9.87 4.64 -1.77
CA GLY A 29 10.87 5.67 -2.08
C GLY A 29 11.36 5.62 -3.52
N ARG A 30 11.76 4.43 -4.02
CA ARG A 30 12.16 4.20 -5.42
C ARG A 30 11.05 4.54 -6.40
N TYR A 31 9.82 4.11 -6.11
CA TYR A 31 8.66 4.47 -6.92
C TYR A 31 8.47 5.99 -6.98
N VAL A 32 8.61 6.69 -5.86
CA VAL A 32 8.53 8.16 -5.84
C VAL A 32 9.67 8.79 -6.66
N MET A 33 10.91 8.30 -6.57
CA MET A 33 12.02 8.78 -7.40
C MET A 33 11.68 8.63 -8.89
N GLU A 34 11.18 7.47 -9.32
CA GLU A 34 10.78 7.20 -10.70
C GLU A 34 9.66 8.14 -11.18
N GLN A 35 8.64 8.38 -10.36
CA GLN A 35 7.49 9.23 -10.73
C GLN A 35 7.77 10.74 -10.68
N THR A 36 8.82 11.15 -9.98
CA THR A 36 9.14 12.57 -9.73
C THR A 36 10.42 13.04 -10.40
N GLY A 37 11.34 12.13 -10.75
CA GLY A 37 12.70 12.46 -11.18
C GLY A 37 13.55 13.09 -10.07
N ARG A 38 13.11 13.04 -8.80
CA ARG A 38 13.83 13.61 -7.65
C ARG A 38 14.79 12.57 -7.09
N ASP A 39 15.98 13.02 -6.70
CA ASP A 39 16.90 12.19 -5.94
C ASP A 39 16.53 12.20 -4.46
N LEU A 40 16.45 11.01 -3.85
CA LEU A 40 16.02 10.80 -2.46
C LEU A 40 17.03 9.90 -1.75
N ILE A 41 17.38 10.24 -0.52
CA ILE A 41 18.14 9.35 0.36
C ILE A 41 17.13 8.36 0.98
N LEU A 42 17.23 7.08 0.64
CA LEU A 42 16.29 6.06 1.09
C LEU A 42 16.75 5.38 2.37
N TRP A 43 15.84 5.23 3.33
CA TRP A 43 16.03 4.34 4.47
C TRP A 43 15.89 2.88 4.02
N GLU A 44 16.77 1.99 4.50
CA GLU A 44 16.78 0.57 4.15
C GLU A 44 15.74 -0.25 4.94
N GLY A 45 14.47 0.17 4.85
CA GLY A 45 13.33 -0.57 5.37
C GLY A 45 12.38 -1.02 4.25
N SER A 46 11.53 -2.00 4.57
CA SER A 46 10.57 -2.57 3.64
C SER A 46 9.37 -3.17 4.37
N CYS A 47 8.27 -3.32 3.65
CA CYS A 47 7.12 -4.08 4.14
C CYS A 47 7.32 -5.59 3.93
N ILE A 48 7.29 -6.36 5.03
CA ILE A 48 7.39 -7.83 5.00
C ILE A 48 6.32 -8.48 4.11
N VAL A 49 5.15 -7.87 3.95
CA VAL A 49 4.08 -8.40 3.09
C VAL A 49 4.45 -8.21 1.62
N HIS A 50 4.82 -6.99 1.23
CA HIS A 50 5.01 -6.64 -0.18
C HIS A 50 6.33 -7.10 -0.79
N GLU A 51 7.27 -7.59 0.04
CA GLU A 51 8.48 -8.30 -0.43
C GLU A 51 8.27 -9.79 -0.66
N THR A 52 7.10 -10.35 -0.32
CA THR A 52 6.89 -11.80 -0.45
C THR A 52 6.37 -12.23 -1.81
N PHE A 53 6.03 -11.32 -2.72
CA PHE A 53 5.41 -11.67 -4.00
C PHE A 53 6.39 -12.32 -4.97
N SER A 54 5.98 -13.41 -5.62
CA SER A 54 6.82 -14.12 -6.58
C SER A 54 6.55 -13.63 -8.00
N GLU A 55 7.52 -12.93 -8.61
CA GLU A 55 7.45 -12.52 -10.03
C GLU A 55 7.14 -13.72 -10.94
N LYS A 56 7.83 -14.85 -10.75
CA LYS A 56 7.62 -16.07 -11.54
C LYS A 56 6.17 -16.58 -11.47
N LYS A 57 5.63 -16.75 -10.25
CA LYS A 57 4.26 -17.26 -10.08
C LYS A 57 3.22 -16.24 -10.58
N MET A 58 3.49 -14.94 -10.42
CA MET A 58 2.63 -13.88 -10.95
C MET A 58 2.59 -13.90 -12.49
N VAL A 59 3.74 -14.07 -13.15
CA VAL A 59 3.81 -14.22 -14.61
C VAL A 59 3.06 -15.48 -15.07
N GLN A 60 3.22 -16.61 -14.35
CA GLN A 60 2.45 -17.81 -14.64
C GLN A 60 0.95 -17.57 -14.52
N LEU A 61 0.50 -16.89 -13.46
CA LEU A 61 -0.90 -16.56 -13.25
C LEU A 61 -1.44 -15.64 -14.37
N LYS A 62 -0.62 -14.73 -14.87
CA LYS A 62 -0.95 -13.86 -16.01
C LYS A 62 -1.03 -14.64 -17.34
N ILE A 63 -0.30 -15.75 -17.48
CA ILE A 63 -0.44 -16.66 -18.63
C ILE A 63 -1.75 -17.46 -18.53
N GLU A 64 -2.12 -17.89 -17.31
CA GLU A 64 -3.37 -18.61 -17.04
C GLU A 64 -4.60 -17.70 -17.19
N HIS A 65 -4.45 -16.41 -16.86
CA HIS A 65 -5.48 -15.37 -16.97
C HIS A 65 -4.98 -14.19 -17.83
N PRO A 66 -4.87 -14.38 -19.17
CA PRO A 66 -4.31 -13.36 -20.05
C PRO A 66 -5.11 -12.04 -20.04
N GLU A 67 -6.41 -12.10 -19.79
CA GLU A 67 -7.31 -10.96 -19.67
C GLU A 67 -7.15 -10.17 -18.36
N ALA A 68 -6.55 -10.76 -17.32
CA ALA A 68 -6.54 -10.16 -15.98
C ALA A 68 -5.58 -8.97 -15.87
N GLU A 69 -6.05 -7.82 -15.36
CA GLU A 69 -5.16 -6.69 -15.07
C GLU A 69 -4.38 -6.93 -13.76
N ILE A 70 -3.07 -6.76 -13.78
CA ILE A 70 -2.25 -6.80 -12.57
C ILE A 70 -2.30 -5.43 -11.91
N ILE A 71 -2.73 -5.36 -10.66
CA ILE A 71 -2.77 -4.13 -9.88
C ILE A 71 -1.91 -4.29 -8.62
N ALA A 72 -1.03 -3.33 -8.34
CA ALA A 72 0.02 -3.49 -7.33
C ALA A 72 0.16 -2.28 -6.40
N HIS A 73 0.54 -2.53 -5.15
CA HIS A 73 0.92 -1.47 -4.22
C HIS A 73 2.36 -1.00 -4.51
N PRO A 74 2.68 0.30 -4.42
CA PRO A 74 4.04 0.82 -4.68
C PRO A 74 5.12 0.35 -3.69
N GLU A 75 4.76 -0.34 -2.61
CA GLU A 75 5.71 -1.00 -1.70
C GLU A 75 6.21 -2.34 -2.24
N CYS A 76 5.60 -2.88 -3.32
CA CYS A 76 6.07 -4.08 -3.98
C CYS A 76 7.46 -3.86 -4.60
N GLU A 77 8.21 -4.96 -4.75
CA GLU A 77 9.51 -4.91 -5.42
C GLU A 77 9.40 -4.45 -6.88
N PRO A 78 10.43 -3.80 -7.44
CA PRO A 78 10.45 -3.36 -8.84
C PRO A 78 10.17 -4.49 -9.83
N SER A 79 10.58 -5.72 -9.50
CA SER A 79 10.29 -6.93 -10.28
C SER A 79 8.80 -7.15 -10.48
N VAL A 80 8.00 -6.93 -9.44
CA VAL A 80 6.55 -7.06 -9.46
C VAL A 80 5.90 -5.87 -10.16
N LEU A 81 6.35 -4.65 -9.83
CA LEU A 81 5.77 -3.41 -10.36
C LEU A 81 5.88 -3.30 -11.89
N ARG A 82 6.94 -3.84 -12.50
CA ARG A 82 7.10 -3.86 -13.98
C ARG A 82 5.98 -4.58 -14.72
N HIS A 83 5.30 -5.52 -14.09
CA HIS A 83 4.18 -6.25 -14.70
C HIS A 83 2.81 -5.63 -14.37
N ALA A 84 2.77 -4.63 -13.48
CA ALA A 84 1.52 -4.03 -13.05
C ALA A 84 0.93 -3.12 -14.13
N ASN A 85 -0.34 -3.31 -14.45
CA ASN A 85 -1.15 -2.42 -15.27
C ASN A 85 -1.51 -1.14 -14.52
N TYR A 86 -1.63 -1.22 -13.19
CA TYR A 86 -1.90 -0.07 -12.33
C TYR A 86 -1.16 -0.18 -11.00
N ILE A 87 -0.51 0.92 -10.60
CA ILE A 87 0.23 1.02 -9.34
C ILE A 87 -0.42 2.12 -8.50
N GLY A 88 -0.77 1.81 -7.24
CA GLY A 88 -1.39 2.79 -6.37
C GLY A 88 -1.58 2.33 -4.94
N SER A 89 -1.99 3.27 -4.08
CA SER A 89 -2.39 2.94 -2.70
C SER A 89 -3.59 2.00 -2.68
N THR A 90 -3.82 1.32 -1.56
CA THR A 90 -4.98 0.42 -1.40
C THR A 90 -6.31 1.05 -1.80
N THR A 91 -6.53 2.33 -1.45
CA THR A 91 -7.72 3.08 -1.87
C THR A 91 -7.75 3.35 -3.37
N ALA A 92 -6.60 3.66 -3.98
CA ALA A 92 -6.49 3.88 -5.41
C ALA A 92 -6.74 2.58 -6.20
N LEU A 93 -6.23 1.43 -5.72
CA LEU A 93 -6.49 0.12 -6.29
C LEU A 93 -7.99 -0.22 -6.26
N LEU A 94 -8.65 0.02 -5.13
CA LEU A 94 -10.09 -0.19 -4.98
C LEU A 94 -10.90 0.71 -5.93
N LYS A 95 -10.52 1.98 -6.07
CA LYS A 95 -11.18 2.90 -7.00
C LYS A 95 -10.98 2.45 -8.45
N TYR A 96 -9.74 2.14 -8.82
CA TYR A 96 -9.38 1.68 -10.17
C TYR A 96 -10.18 0.44 -10.57
N CYS A 97 -10.32 -0.56 -9.69
CA CYS A 97 -11.07 -1.75 -10.02
C CYS A 97 -12.59 -1.50 -10.16
N GLN A 98 -13.14 -0.43 -9.58
CA GLN A 98 -14.54 -0.04 -9.81
C GLN A 98 -14.73 0.63 -11.17
N GLU A 99 -13.77 1.45 -11.58
CA GLU A 99 -13.84 2.28 -12.79
C GLU A 99 -13.36 1.55 -14.06
N SER A 100 -12.45 0.59 -13.92
CA SER A 100 -11.94 -0.21 -15.03
C SER A 100 -13.08 -1.00 -15.70
N GLN A 101 -13.00 -1.18 -17.02
CA GLN A 101 -13.95 -2.05 -17.74
C GLN A 101 -13.58 -3.53 -17.61
N ASN A 102 -12.36 -3.82 -17.15
CA ASN A 102 -11.90 -5.18 -17.01
C ASN A 102 -12.66 -5.94 -15.91
N GLN A 103 -12.78 -7.25 -16.09
CA GLN A 103 -13.53 -8.13 -15.20
C GLN A 103 -12.64 -8.91 -14.25
N THR A 104 -11.39 -9.19 -14.62
CA THR A 104 -10.47 -9.99 -13.80
C THR A 104 -9.26 -9.16 -13.38
N PHE A 105 -8.89 -9.24 -12.10
CA PHE A 105 -7.73 -8.53 -11.56
C PHE A 105 -6.84 -9.47 -10.75
N ILE A 106 -5.53 -9.41 -10.99
CA ILE A 106 -4.51 -10.00 -10.12
C ILE A 106 -4.05 -8.92 -9.14
N VAL A 107 -4.25 -9.13 -7.85
CA VAL A 107 -4.10 -8.12 -6.81
C VAL A 107 -2.83 -8.35 -5.99
N ALA A 108 -1.79 -7.55 -6.24
CA ALA A 108 -0.51 -7.56 -5.55
C ALA A 108 -0.48 -6.54 -4.40
N THR A 109 -1.23 -6.86 -3.34
CA THR A 109 -1.21 -6.17 -2.04
C THR A 109 -1.70 -7.12 -0.94
N GLU A 110 -1.91 -6.62 0.28
CA GLU A 110 -2.50 -7.41 1.37
C GLU A 110 -3.90 -7.93 0.96
N PRO A 111 -4.16 -9.25 1.05
CA PRO A 111 -5.34 -9.90 0.46
C PRO A 111 -6.65 -9.51 1.16
N GLY A 112 -6.62 -8.98 2.37
CA GLY A 112 -7.80 -8.45 3.06
C GLY A 112 -8.54 -7.36 2.28
N ILE A 113 -7.88 -6.63 1.35
CA ILE A 113 -8.58 -5.68 0.48
C ILE A 113 -9.55 -6.35 -0.49
N ILE A 114 -9.29 -7.61 -0.89
CA ILE A 114 -10.11 -8.33 -1.87
C ILE A 114 -11.55 -8.44 -1.39
N HIS A 115 -11.78 -8.61 -0.09
CA HIS A 115 -13.12 -8.59 0.50
C HIS A 115 -13.86 -7.27 0.23
N GLN A 116 -13.18 -6.13 0.34
CA GLN A 116 -13.78 -4.83 0.04
C GLN A 116 -13.99 -4.65 -1.47
N MET A 117 -13.05 -5.13 -2.29
CA MET A 117 -13.18 -5.12 -3.75
C MET A 117 -14.41 -5.91 -4.21
N GLN A 118 -14.60 -7.13 -3.69
CA GLN A 118 -15.77 -7.96 -3.95
C GLN A 118 -17.07 -7.30 -3.49
N LYS A 119 -17.08 -6.63 -2.34
CA LYS A 119 -18.26 -5.87 -1.87
C LYS A 119 -18.61 -4.71 -2.79
N LYS A 120 -17.60 -4.02 -3.32
CA LYS A 120 -17.76 -2.81 -4.14
C LYS A 120 -17.99 -3.12 -5.63
N ALA A 121 -17.53 -4.27 -6.10
CA ALA A 121 -17.65 -4.72 -7.48
C ALA A 121 -17.90 -6.25 -7.52
N PRO A 122 -19.10 -6.72 -7.12
CA PRO A 122 -19.37 -8.14 -6.92
C PRO A 122 -19.37 -8.98 -8.21
N SER A 123 -19.52 -8.34 -9.37
CA SER A 123 -19.48 -9.01 -10.68
C SER A 123 -18.05 -9.29 -11.17
N LYS A 124 -17.04 -8.72 -10.51
CA LYS A 124 -15.64 -8.80 -10.92
C LYS A 124 -14.90 -9.91 -10.18
N ASN A 125 -13.93 -10.51 -10.84
CA ASN A 125 -13.07 -11.54 -10.31
C ASN A 125 -11.76 -10.95 -9.78
N PHE A 126 -11.38 -11.32 -8.57
CA PHE A 126 -10.18 -10.82 -7.88
C PHE A 126 -9.33 -11.99 -7.43
N ILE A 127 -8.13 -12.09 -8.00
CA ILE A 127 -7.18 -13.18 -7.76
C ILE A 127 -6.02 -12.61 -6.93
N PRO A 128 -5.74 -13.12 -5.73
CA PRO A 128 -4.59 -12.65 -4.95
C PRO A 128 -3.29 -13.01 -5.66
N ALA A 129 -2.34 -12.07 -5.71
CA ALA A 129 -1.02 -12.35 -6.24
C ALA A 129 -0.28 -13.37 -5.34
N PRO A 130 0.41 -14.35 -5.93
CA PRO A 130 1.03 -15.45 -5.20
C PRO A 130 2.29 -15.00 -4.44
N ALA A 131 2.40 -15.44 -3.19
CA ALA A 131 3.64 -15.33 -2.42
C ALA A 131 4.70 -16.35 -2.90
N MET A 132 5.96 -16.10 -2.57
CA MET A 132 7.10 -17.01 -2.81
C MET A 132 6.84 -18.37 -2.16
N ASN A 133 6.31 -18.38 -0.94
CA ASN A 133 5.94 -19.60 -0.23
C ASN A 133 4.52 -20.04 -0.61
N ASN A 134 4.24 -21.35 -0.59
CA ASN A 134 2.88 -21.90 -0.85
C ASN A 134 1.89 -21.67 0.32
N CYS A 135 2.12 -20.62 1.11
CA CYS A 135 1.33 -20.24 2.27
C CYS A 135 0.77 -18.83 2.04
N ALA A 136 -0.32 -18.46 2.71
CA ALA A 136 -0.91 -17.12 2.70
C ALA A 136 -0.02 -16.08 3.43
N CYS A 137 1.29 -16.09 3.16
CA CYS A 137 2.31 -15.27 3.81
C CYS A 137 2.27 -13.79 3.40
N ASN A 138 1.41 -13.42 2.45
CA ASN A 138 1.13 -12.03 2.10
C ASN A 138 0.04 -11.40 2.99
N GLU A 139 -0.41 -12.09 4.04
CA GLU A 139 -1.21 -11.50 5.10
C GLU A 139 -0.33 -10.81 6.13
N CYS A 140 -0.66 -9.57 6.50
CA CYS A 140 0.06 -8.87 7.57
C CYS A 140 -0.27 -9.53 8.93
N PRO A 141 0.71 -10.17 9.60
CA PRO A 141 0.44 -10.86 10.86
C PRO A 141 -0.01 -9.89 11.96
N HIS A 142 0.43 -8.64 11.90
CA HIS A 142 0.07 -7.60 12.85
C HIS A 142 -1.37 -7.09 12.66
N MET A 143 -1.87 -7.00 11.42
CA MET A 143 -3.27 -6.61 11.17
C MET A 143 -4.25 -7.67 11.67
N ARG A 144 -3.88 -8.95 11.56
CA ARG A 144 -4.69 -10.10 12.01
C ARG A 144 -4.76 -10.28 13.53
N LEU A 145 -4.03 -9.47 14.30
CA LEU A 145 -4.16 -9.47 15.76
C LEU A 145 -5.52 -8.96 16.24
N ASN A 146 -6.25 -8.22 15.40
CA ASN A 146 -7.59 -7.73 15.70
C ASN A 146 -8.65 -8.80 15.41
N THR A 147 -9.44 -9.16 16.42
CA THR A 147 -10.53 -10.15 16.33
C THR A 147 -11.86 -9.54 16.76
N LEU A 148 -12.99 -10.15 16.38
CA LEU A 148 -14.32 -9.69 16.80
C LEU A 148 -14.47 -9.69 18.33
N GLU A 149 -13.90 -10.69 19.00
CA GLU A 149 -13.87 -10.76 20.47
C GLU A 149 -13.09 -9.59 21.07
N LYS A 150 -11.87 -9.31 20.56
CA LYS A 150 -11.07 -8.17 21.03
C LYS A 150 -11.77 -6.84 20.77
N LEU A 151 -12.44 -6.70 19.63
CA LEU A 151 -13.23 -5.51 19.32
C LEU A 151 -14.40 -5.35 20.31
N TYR A 152 -15.14 -6.42 20.60
CA TYR A 152 -16.19 -6.42 21.61
C TYR A 152 -15.66 -6.02 22.99
N LEU A 153 -14.56 -6.64 23.43
CA LEU A 153 -13.93 -6.35 24.71
C LEU A 153 -13.42 -4.91 24.76
N ALA A 154 -12.84 -4.41 23.67
CA ALA A 154 -12.35 -3.03 23.61
C ALA A 154 -13.50 -2.02 23.72
N MET A 155 -14.62 -2.24 23.04
CA MET A 155 -15.81 -1.39 23.18
C MET A 155 -16.44 -1.47 24.57
N LYS A 156 -16.53 -2.69 25.13
CA LYS A 156 -17.12 -2.94 26.46
C LYS A 156 -16.29 -2.30 27.57
N ASN A 157 -14.98 -2.49 27.52
CA ASN A 157 -14.07 -2.10 28.60
C ASN A 157 -13.44 -0.73 28.36
N LYS A 158 -13.58 -0.15 27.17
CA LYS A 158 -12.91 1.09 26.72
C LYS A 158 -11.38 1.01 26.83
N THR A 159 -10.81 -0.17 26.59
CA THR A 159 -9.36 -0.43 26.66
C THR A 159 -8.89 -1.26 25.46
N PRO A 160 -7.61 -1.19 25.06
CA PRO A 160 -6.54 -0.36 25.63
C PRO A 160 -6.69 1.12 25.25
N GLU A 161 -6.39 1.99 26.20
CA GLU A 161 -6.16 3.41 25.93
C GLU A 161 -4.75 3.59 25.39
N ILE A 162 -4.60 4.44 24.37
CA ILE A 162 -3.29 4.76 23.79
C ILE A 162 -2.89 6.13 24.33
N GLU A 163 -2.01 6.14 25.32
CA GLU A 163 -1.42 7.35 25.87
C GLU A 163 -0.14 7.71 25.12
N ILE A 164 -0.02 8.98 24.72
CA ILE A 164 1.17 9.52 24.05
C ILE A 164 1.61 10.75 24.84
N PRO A 165 2.91 10.89 25.20
CA PRO A 165 3.40 12.10 25.85
C PRO A 165 3.05 13.36 25.04
N GLU A 166 2.56 14.39 25.72
CA GLU A 166 2.02 15.60 25.08
C GLU A 166 3.04 16.28 24.16
N GLU A 167 4.31 16.32 24.57
CA GLU A 167 5.41 16.84 23.76
C GLU A 167 5.52 16.11 22.40
N THR A 168 5.51 14.78 22.43
CA THR A 168 5.53 13.93 21.23
C THR A 168 4.28 14.15 20.38
N ARG A 169 3.10 14.23 21.01
CA ARG A 169 1.82 14.44 20.30
C ARG A 169 1.81 15.77 19.54
N VAL A 170 2.23 16.86 20.19
CA VAL A 170 2.31 18.20 19.58
C VAL A 170 3.37 18.24 18.48
N ALA A 171 4.53 17.63 18.70
CA ALA A 171 5.59 17.57 17.70
C ALA A 171 5.16 16.78 16.45
N ALA A 172 4.50 15.64 16.62
CA ALA A 172 4.00 14.81 15.53
C ALA A 172 2.83 15.45 14.76
N LEU A 173 2.02 16.28 15.41
CA LEU A 173 0.88 16.94 14.78
C LEU A 173 1.30 17.90 13.65
N LYS A 174 2.39 18.67 13.85
CA LYS A 174 2.89 19.66 12.87
C LYS A 174 3.12 19.06 11.47
N PRO A 175 3.95 18.00 11.30
CA PRO A 175 4.17 17.40 9.98
C PRO A 175 2.95 16.63 9.43
N ILE A 176 1.98 16.22 10.27
CA ILE A 176 0.72 15.61 9.81
C ILE A 176 -0.16 16.70 9.20
N GLN A 177 -0.34 17.83 9.89
CA GLN A 177 -1.09 18.98 9.36
C GLN A 177 -0.48 19.47 8.05
N LYS A 178 0.86 19.58 7.99
CA LYS A 178 1.54 19.96 6.76
C LYS A 178 1.33 18.97 5.61
N MET A 179 1.34 17.67 5.90
CA MET A 179 1.01 16.64 4.91
C MET A 179 -0.41 16.82 4.36
N LEU A 180 -1.38 17.09 5.23
CA LEU A 180 -2.78 17.28 4.82
C LEU A 180 -2.93 18.53 3.95
N GLU A 181 -2.36 19.67 4.35
CA GLU A 181 -2.35 20.92 3.55
C GLU A 181 -1.83 20.68 2.12
N LEU A 182 -0.69 19.99 2.00
CA LEU A 182 -0.05 19.69 0.70
C LEU A 182 -0.79 18.61 -0.10
N SER A 183 -1.69 17.86 0.51
CA SER A 183 -2.44 16.79 -0.15
C SER A 183 -3.69 17.30 -0.87
N PHE A 184 -4.33 18.35 -0.34
CA PHE A 184 -5.60 18.88 -0.85
C PHE A 184 -5.45 20.10 -1.78
N ASN A 185 -4.29 20.75 -1.79
CA ASN A 185 -3.90 21.76 -2.79
C ASN A 185 -3.36 21.10 -4.05
#